data_AF-A0A2D4K0C4-F1
#
_entry.id   AF-A0A2D4K0C4-F1
#
_cell.length_a   1.000
_cell.length_b   1.000
_cell.length_c   1.000
_cell.angle_alpha   90.00
_cell.angle_beta   90.00
_cell.angle_gamma   90.00
#
_symmetry.space_group_name_H-M   'P 1'
#
loop_
_entity.id
_entity.type
_entity.pdbx_description
1 polymer ?
#
loop_
_entity_poly.entity_id
_entity_poly.type
_entity_poly.pdbx_seq_one_letter_code
_entity_poly.pdbx_strand_id
1 'polypeptide(L)'
;EITILFQVYHAFYKPLEFVVAERDATQCYIKMVCLREKDQQILGLHFIGPNAGEVIQGFALGIKCGATYSQMMQTVGIHPTCAEEVTKLHITKRSGLDPTVTGC
;
A
#
# COMPACT_ATOMS: atom_id res chain seq x y z
N GLU A 1 -12.50 6.70 17.43
CA GLU A 1 -11.77 7.98 17.54
C GLU A 1 -10.58 8.10 16.58
N ILE A 2 -9.67 7.10 16.48
CA ILE A 2 -8.49 7.17 15.58
C ILE A 2 -8.84 7.36 14.10
N THR A 3 -9.91 6.74 13.60
CA THR A 3 -10.30 6.85 12.19
C THR A 3 -10.85 8.22 11.80
N ILE A 4 -11.18 9.13 12.72
CA ILE A 4 -11.80 10.43 12.39
C ILE A 4 -10.77 11.37 11.73
N LEU A 5 -9.52 11.32 12.19
CA LEU A 5 -8.41 12.17 11.72
C LEU A 5 -7.60 11.51 10.59
N PHE A 6 -7.59 10.18 10.53
CA PHE A 6 -6.74 9.43 9.59
C PHE A 6 -7.56 8.64 8.57
N GLN A 7 -7.02 8.55 7.36
CA GLN A 7 -7.48 7.65 6.31
C GLN A 7 -6.49 6.50 6.21
N VAL A 8 -6.99 5.27 6.22
CA VAL A 8 -6.14 4.08 6.11
C VAL A 8 -6.49 3.35 4.82
N TYR A 9 -5.57 3.36 3.87
CA TYR A 9 -5.66 2.59 2.63
C TYR A 9 -4.95 1.25 2.80
N HIS A 10 -5.48 0.19 2.22
CA HIS A 10 -4.92 -1.15 2.39
C HIS A 10 -5.36 -2.13 1.31
N ALA A 11 -4.54 -3.15 1.10
CA ALA A 11 -4.81 -4.26 0.20
C ALA A 11 -4.02 -5.50 0.62
N PHE A 12 -4.56 -6.68 0.37
CA PHE A 12 -3.74 -7.88 0.20
C PHE A 12 -3.18 -7.91 -1.22
N TYR A 13 -2.07 -8.59 -1.45
CA TYR A 13 -1.54 -8.76 -2.80
C TYR A 13 -0.85 -10.11 -2.93
N LYS A 14 -0.57 -10.54 -4.15
CA LYS A 14 0.16 -11.78 -4.40
C LYS A 14 1.39 -11.48 -5.27
N PRO A 15 2.62 -11.67 -4.75
CA PRO A 15 3.83 -11.63 -5.57
C PRO A 15 3.67 -12.55 -6.79
N LEU A 16 4.15 -12.13 -7.97
CA LEU A 16 4.07 -12.96 -9.17
C LEU A 16 4.78 -14.31 -8.96
N GLU A 17 5.89 -14.31 -8.23
CA GLU A 17 6.66 -15.48 -7.86
C GLU A 17 5.84 -16.48 -7.02
N PHE A 18 4.81 -16.01 -6.31
CA PHE A 18 3.94 -16.85 -5.49
C PHE A 18 2.84 -17.53 -6.31
N VAL A 19 2.59 -17.10 -7.55
CA VAL A 19 1.60 -17.71 -8.45
C VAL A 19 2.04 -19.12 -8.83
N VAL A 20 3.25 -19.25 -9.39
CA VAL A 20 3.81 -20.55 -9.79
C VAL A 20 4.09 -21.45 -8.59
N ALA A 21 4.50 -20.86 -7.46
CA ALA A 21 4.75 -21.61 -6.22
C ALA A 21 3.48 -21.97 -5.43
N GLU A 22 2.29 -21.66 -5.96
CA GLU A 22 0.98 -21.94 -5.35
C GLU A 22 0.86 -21.43 -3.89
N ARG A 23 1.50 -20.31 -3.58
CA ARG A 23 1.42 -19.69 -2.25
C ARG A 23 0.19 -18.80 -2.12
N ASP A 24 -0.32 -18.70 -0.91
CA ASP A 24 -1.53 -17.94 -0.59
C ASP A 24 -1.27 -16.42 -0.60
N ALA A 25 -2.21 -15.64 -1.16
CA ALA A 25 -2.13 -14.18 -1.23
C ALA A 25 -2.30 -13.50 0.14
N THR A 26 -2.98 -14.15 1.09
CA THR A 26 -3.17 -13.65 2.46
C THR A 26 -1.86 -13.48 3.24
N GLN A 27 -0.75 -14.04 2.73
CA GLN A 27 0.58 -13.88 3.30
C GLN A 27 1.16 -12.48 3.09
N CYS A 28 0.59 -11.68 2.18
CA CYS A 28 1.15 -10.40 1.76
C CYS A 28 0.11 -9.28 1.88
N TYR A 29 0.48 -8.19 2.55
CA TYR A 29 -0.44 -7.11 2.90
C TYR A 29 0.25 -5.75 2.97
N ILE A 30 -0.44 -4.72 2.52
CA ILE A 30 0.06 -3.34 2.53
C ILE A 30 -0.96 -2.43 3.21
N LYS A 31 -0.46 -1.47 4.00
CA LYS A 31 -1.27 -0.43 4.62
C LYS A 31 -0.57 0.92 4.54
N MET A 32 -1.27 1.93 4.03
CA MET A 32 -0.86 3.32 4.02
C MET A 32 -1.77 4.14 4.94
N VAL A 33 -1.16 4.91 5.84
CA VAL A 33 -1.85 5.79 6.79
C VAL A 33 -1.63 7.23 6.36
N CYS A 34 -2.72 7.94 6.11
CA CYS A 34 -2.69 9.33 5.67
C CYS A 34 -3.51 10.21 6.61
N LEU A 35 -3.19 11.50 6.67
CA LEU A 35 -4.10 12.51 7.22
C LEU A 35 -5.34 12.63 6.32
N ARG A 36 -6.49 12.97 6.92
CA ARG A 36 -7.72 13.31 6.18
C ARG A 36 -7.82 14.78 5.78
N GLU A 37 -7.01 15.62 6.40
CA GLU A 37 -6.94 17.05 6.10
C GLU A 37 -6.43 17.29 4.68
N LYS A 38 -6.40 18.56 4.26
CA LYS A 38 -5.87 18.93 2.93
C LYS A 38 -4.50 18.31 2.71
N ASP A 39 -4.25 17.93 1.46
CA ASP A 39 -3.02 17.29 0.97
C ASP A 39 -2.82 15.82 1.34
N GLN A 40 -3.61 15.23 2.25
CA GLN A 40 -3.55 13.79 2.57
C GLN A 40 -2.11 13.25 2.76
N GLN A 41 -1.32 13.94 3.57
CA GLN A 41 0.07 13.57 3.85
C GLN A 41 0.16 12.11 4.34
N ILE A 42 1.12 11.36 3.82
CA ILE A 42 1.41 9.99 4.24
C ILE A 42 2.18 10.05 5.56
N LEU A 43 1.59 9.50 6.62
CA LEU A 43 2.18 9.42 7.95
C LEU A 43 2.91 8.10 8.18
N GLY A 44 2.55 7.05 7.43
CA GLY A 44 3.18 5.76 7.56
C GLY A 44 2.80 4.78 6.46
N LEU A 45 3.72 3.90 6.15
CA LEU A 45 3.55 2.79 5.22
C LEU A 45 3.99 1.50 5.92
N HIS A 46 3.15 0.48 5.86
CA HIS A 46 3.43 -0.86 6.37
C HIS A 46 3.34 -1.82 5.21
N PHE A 47 4.31 -2.71 5.11
CA PHE A 47 4.44 -3.65 4.01
C PHE A 47 4.83 -5.01 4.58
N ILE A 48 4.04 -6.03 4.26
CA ILE A 48 4.24 -7.42 4.66
C ILE A 48 4.37 -8.22 3.38
N GLY A 49 5.54 -8.79 3.14
CA GLY A 49 5.82 -9.65 1.99
C GLY A 49 7.31 -9.71 1.65
N PRO A 50 7.67 -10.33 0.51
CA PRO A 50 9.07 -10.47 0.08
C PRO A 50 9.76 -9.11 -0.09
N ASN A 51 11.05 -9.06 0.23
CA ASN A 51 11.91 -7.89 0.03
C ASN A 51 11.37 -6.61 0.71
N ALA A 52 10.73 -6.74 1.88
CA ALA A 52 10.09 -5.63 2.57
C ALA A 52 11.09 -4.50 2.92
N GLY A 53 12.34 -4.83 3.24
CA GLY A 53 13.37 -3.84 3.56
C GLY A 53 13.70 -2.96 2.35
N GLU A 54 13.89 -3.59 1.19
CA GLU A 54 14.21 -2.98 -0.10
C GLU A 54 13.07 -2.06 -0.56
N VAL A 55 11.82 -2.53 -0.43
CA VAL A 55 10.63 -1.75 -0.77
C VAL A 55 10.48 -0.54 0.16
N ILE A 56 10.50 -0.76 1.47
CA ILE A 56 10.27 0.32 2.46
C ILE A 56 11.39 1.36 2.44
N GLN A 57 12.64 0.98 2.17
CA GLN A 57 13.78 1.91 2.14
C GLN A 57 13.56 3.09 1.20
N GLY A 58 13.01 2.86 0.00
CA GLY A 58 12.71 3.91 -0.98
C GLY A 58 11.55 4.80 -0.54
N PHE A 59 10.46 4.19 -0.06
CA PHE A 59 9.29 4.94 0.41
C PHE A 59 9.57 5.76 1.69
N ALA A 60 10.48 5.31 2.55
CA ALA A 60 10.89 6.04 3.75
C ALA A 60 11.46 7.43 3.41
N LEU A 61 12.25 7.55 2.33
CA LEU A 61 12.73 8.82 1.83
C LEU A 61 11.56 9.71 1.37
N GLY A 62 10.65 9.17 0.56
CA GLY A 62 9.46 9.90 0.09
C GLY A 62 8.60 10.44 1.23
N ILE A 63 8.34 9.61 2.24
CA ILE A 63 7.60 10.02 3.45
C ILE A 63 8.34 11.13 4.19
N LYS A 64 9.67 11.03 4.33
CA LYS A 64 10.50 12.07 4.95
C LYS A 64 10.44 13.39 4.18
N CYS A 65 10.29 13.34 2.86
CA CYS A 65 10.11 14.49 1.98
C CYS A 65 8.66 15.03 1.94
N GLY A 66 7.74 14.49 2.74
CA GLY A 66 6.36 14.96 2.82
C GLY A 66 5.44 14.41 1.73
N ALA A 67 5.70 13.20 1.22
CA ALA A 67 4.86 12.56 0.22
C ALA A 67 3.38 12.52 0.64
N THR A 68 2.51 12.76 -0.33
CA THR A 68 1.04 12.75 -0.18
C THR A 68 0.41 11.56 -0.88
N TYR A 69 -0.82 11.20 -0.48
CA TYR A 69 -1.60 10.19 -1.18
C TYR A 69 -1.79 10.54 -2.67
N SER A 70 -2.03 11.81 -3.00
CA SER A 70 -2.21 12.26 -4.38
C SER A 70 -0.95 12.05 -5.22
N GLN A 71 0.23 12.41 -4.70
CA GLN A 71 1.51 12.14 -5.37
C GLN A 71 1.75 10.64 -5.55
N MET A 72 1.39 9.82 -4.56
CA MET A 72 1.50 8.36 -4.68
C MET A 72 0.61 7.81 -5.80
N MET A 73 -0.65 8.24 -5.87
CA MET A 73 -1.58 7.78 -6.92
C MET A 73 -1.20 8.29 -8.32
N GLN A 74 -0.42 9.36 -8.42
CA GLN A 74 0.16 9.85 -9.69
C GLN A 74 1.44 9.11 -10.09
N THR A 75 2.01 8.30 -9.19
CA THR A 75 3.23 7.54 -9.46
C THR A 75 2.89 6.28 -10.26
N VAL A 76 3.63 6.05 -11.35
CA VAL A 76 3.51 4.84 -12.17
C VAL A 76 4.24 3.68 -11.49
N GLY A 77 3.53 2.58 -11.27
CA GLY A 77 4.10 1.35 -10.75
C GLY A 77 5.03 0.67 -11.76
N ILE A 78 6.10 0.02 -11.26
CA ILE A 78 6.99 -0.80 -12.08
C ILE A 78 6.44 -2.23 -12.09
N HIS A 79 6.11 -2.76 -13.25
CA HIS A 79 5.45 -4.06 -13.38
C HIS A 79 6.36 -5.15 -13.99
N PRO A 80 6.34 -6.40 -13.50
CA PRO A 80 5.67 -6.88 -12.28
C PRO A 80 6.58 -6.73 -11.04
N THR A 81 6.11 -6.02 -10.01
CA THR A 81 6.84 -5.94 -8.73
C THR A 81 5.90 -5.98 -7.53
N CYS A 82 6.40 -6.38 -6.36
CA CYS A 82 5.61 -6.24 -5.13
C CYS A 82 5.42 -4.75 -4.73
N ALA A 83 6.35 -3.88 -5.11
CA ALA A 83 6.36 -2.47 -4.74
C ALA A 83 5.26 -1.67 -5.46
N GLU A 84 4.87 -2.06 -6.69
CA GLU A 84 3.84 -1.36 -7.47
C GLU A 84 2.48 -1.35 -6.76
N GLU A 85 2.21 -2.32 -5.89
CA GLU A 85 0.94 -2.41 -5.17
C GLU A 85 0.70 -1.20 -4.25
N VAL A 86 1.76 -0.50 -3.82
CA VAL A 86 1.65 0.75 -3.06
C VAL A 86 0.99 1.86 -3.89
N THR A 87 1.17 1.86 -5.23
CA THR A 87 0.58 2.87 -6.13
C THR A 87 -0.88 2.55 -6.51
N LYS A 88 -1.41 1.40 -6.08
CA LYS A 88 -2.78 0.93 -6.41
C LYS A 88 -3.75 0.98 -5.23
N LEU A 89 -3.29 1.41 -4.04
CA LEU A 89 -4.06 1.40 -2.81
C LEU A 89 -5.22 2.40 -2.84
N HIS A 90 -6.45 1.92 -3.02
CA HIS A 90 -7.66 2.75 -3.05
C HIS A 90 -8.73 2.31 -2.03
N ILE A 91 -8.73 1.04 -1.60
CA ILE A 91 -9.65 0.52 -0.59
C ILE A 91 -9.26 1.03 0.78
N THR A 92 -10.26 1.46 1.55
CA THR A 92 -10.04 2.02 2.88
C THR A 92 -10.63 1.18 3.99
N LYS A 93 -9.97 1.16 5.15
CA LYS A 93 -10.52 0.47 6.34
C LYS A 93 -11.90 1.00 6.74
N ARG A 94 -12.15 2.30 6.53
CA ARG A 94 -13.43 2.92 6.87
C ARG A 94 -14.56 2.50 5.95
N SER A 95 -14.28 2.29 4.66
CA SER A 95 -15.34 1.92 3.70
C SER A 95 -15.90 0.52 3.97
N GLY A 96 -15.21 -0.31 4.76
CA GLY A 96 -15.65 -1.67 5.09
C GLY A 96 -15.63 -2.65 3.90
N LEU A 97 -15.07 -2.22 2.77
CA LEU A 97 -14.91 -3.05 1.58
C LEU A 97 -13.81 -4.09 1.80
N ASP A 98 -13.94 -5.24 1.14
CA ASP A 98 -12.96 -6.32 1.19
C ASP A 98 -11.65 -5.88 0.51
N PRO A 99 -10.50 -5.84 1.22
CA PRO A 99 -9.20 -5.46 0.66
C PRO A 99 -8.50 -6.59 -0.11
N THR A 100 -9.11 -7.76 -0.22
CA THR A 100 -8.55 -8.89 -0.95
C THR A 100 -8.52 -8.56 -2.44
N VAL A 101 -7.32 -8.50 -3.02
CA VAL A 101 -7.19 -8.33 -4.47
C VAL A 101 -7.69 -9.61 -5.13
N THR A 102 -8.86 -9.54 -5.74
CA THR A 102 -9.31 -10.55 -6.70
C THR A 102 -8.35 -10.49 -7.88
N GLY A 103 -7.66 -11.59 -8.15
CA GLY A 103 -6.86 -11.72 -9.37
C GLY A 103 -7.70 -11.43 -10.62
N CYS A 104 -7.03 -11.16 -11.74
CA CYS A 104 -7.68 -11.30 -13.04
C CYS A 104 -8.06 -12.77 -13.29
#